data_AF-A0A843HD49-F1
#
_entry.id   AF-A0A843HD49-F1
#
_cell.length_a   1.000
_cell.length_b   1.000
_cell.length_c   1.000
_cell.angle_alpha   90.00
_cell.angle_beta   90.00
_cell.angle_gamma   90.00
#
_symmetry.space_group_name_H-M   'P 1'
#
loop_
_entity.id
_entity.type
_entity.pdbx_description
1 polymer ?
#
loop_
_entity_poly.entity_id
_entity_poly.type
_entity_poly.pdbx_seq_one_letter_code
_entity_poly.pdbx_strand_id
1 'polypeptide(L)'
;MKKFSIAKYNTERKFNFDVTPIIGKYVKASELGQLIEENGEDHIYTIRGCYLGTIDADASKTGKQQKTASIAIDTTYINVPSFQYETIEGFVNNQDAIDYINSGSAGFMIKSYEMRGETYYKLVFVDIDSDAEI
;
A
#
# COMPACT_ATOMS: atom_id res chain seq x y z
N MET A 1 14.70 36.04 6.36
CA MET A 1 14.42 34.85 5.52
C MET A 1 13.28 34.05 6.14
N LYS A 2 12.16 33.87 5.43
CA LYS A 2 11.08 32.99 5.90
C LYS A 2 11.56 31.54 5.79
N LYS A 3 11.67 30.83 6.91
CA LYS A 3 12.03 29.43 6.97
C LYS A 3 10.88 28.63 6.36
N PHE A 4 11.11 27.98 5.22
CA PHE A 4 10.14 27.07 4.62
C PHE A 4 9.98 25.88 5.58
N SER A 5 8.82 25.75 6.21
CA SER A 5 8.51 24.65 7.12
C SER A 5 7.62 23.64 6.41
N ILE A 6 8.17 22.48 6.08
CA ILE A 6 7.42 21.33 5.55
C ILE A 6 6.34 20.86 6.53
N ALA A 7 6.49 21.12 7.83
CA ALA A 7 5.50 20.76 8.86
C ALA A 7 4.13 21.44 8.65
N LYS A 8 4.07 22.57 7.93
CA LYS A 8 2.79 23.21 7.54
C LYS A 8 1.97 22.37 6.55
N TYR A 9 2.61 21.50 5.79
CA TYR A 9 1.97 20.73 4.72
C TYR A 9 1.73 19.27 5.09
N ASN A 10 2.17 18.84 6.28
CA ASN A 10 1.95 17.52 6.83
C ASN A 10 0.97 17.60 8.01
N THR A 11 -0.21 18.16 7.76
CA THR A 11 -1.12 18.65 8.81
C THR A 11 -2.10 17.61 9.33
N GLU A 12 -2.36 16.53 8.60
CA GLU A 12 -3.43 15.60 8.97
C GLU A 12 -3.01 14.15 8.75
N ARG A 13 -3.18 13.35 9.79
CA ARG A 13 -3.14 11.91 9.71
C ARG A 13 -4.37 11.46 8.92
N LYS A 14 -4.18 11.09 7.66
CA LYS A 14 -5.27 10.61 6.79
C LYS A 14 -5.84 9.27 7.25
N PHE A 15 -4.99 8.37 7.72
CA PHE A 15 -5.37 7.01 8.12
C PHE A 15 -5.26 6.79 9.63
N ASN A 16 -6.33 6.28 10.23
CA ASN A 16 -6.51 6.11 11.68
C ASN A 16 -5.86 4.83 12.24
N PHE A 17 -4.89 4.25 11.54
CA PHE A 17 -4.16 3.06 11.97
C PHE A 17 -2.82 3.40 12.61
N ASP A 18 -2.55 2.91 13.82
CA ASP A 18 -1.25 3.09 14.49
C ASP A 18 -0.25 2.15 13.85
N VAL A 19 0.70 2.74 13.13
CA VAL A 19 1.73 2.00 12.40
C VAL A 19 2.90 1.57 13.28
N THR A 20 2.98 2.04 14.53
CA THR A 20 4.08 1.72 15.45
C THR A 20 4.37 0.21 15.55
N PRO A 21 3.37 -0.69 15.60
CA PRO A 21 3.60 -2.14 15.69
C PRO A 21 4.21 -2.76 14.42
N ILE A 22 4.16 -2.06 13.30
CA ILE A 22 4.58 -2.56 11.98
C ILE A 22 5.78 -1.80 11.41
N ILE A 23 6.34 -0.84 12.15
CA ILE A 23 7.55 -0.11 11.74
C ILE A 23 8.66 -1.12 11.43
N GLY A 24 9.29 -0.97 10.26
CA GLY A 24 10.39 -1.83 9.83
C GLY A 24 9.96 -3.15 9.20
N LYS A 25 8.67 -3.49 9.22
CA LYS A 25 8.13 -4.71 8.59
C LYS A 25 7.61 -4.34 7.21
N TYR A 26 8.25 -4.90 6.18
CA TYR A 26 7.93 -4.61 4.79
C TYR A 26 7.98 -5.90 3.98
N VAL A 27 6.98 -6.09 3.13
CA VAL A 27 6.97 -7.10 2.06
C VAL A 27 7.16 -6.37 0.75
N LYS A 28 8.20 -6.73 0.01
CA LYS A 28 8.45 -6.19 -1.32
C LYS A 28 7.45 -6.78 -2.31
N ALA A 29 7.23 -6.07 -3.42
CA ALA A 29 6.35 -6.57 -4.49
C ALA A 29 6.82 -7.94 -5.04
N SER A 30 8.13 -8.23 -5.02
CA SER A 30 8.70 -9.52 -5.41
C SER A 30 8.45 -10.65 -4.41
N GLU A 31 8.05 -10.33 -3.18
CA GLU A 31 7.84 -11.28 -2.08
C GLU A 31 6.34 -11.61 -1.88
N LEU A 32 5.45 -11.02 -2.70
CA LEU A 32 4.00 -11.24 -2.61
C LEU A 32 3.59 -12.71 -2.81
N GLY A 33 4.40 -13.50 -3.53
CA GLY A 33 4.17 -14.94 -3.67
C GLY A 33 4.22 -15.69 -2.34
N GLN A 34 5.08 -15.28 -1.40
CA GLN A 34 5.17 -15.90 -0.08
C GLN A 34 3.87 -15.72 0.71
N LEU A 35 3.25 -14.55 0.60
CA LEU A 35 1.97 -14.27 1.24
C LEU A 35 0.84 -15.17 0.70
N ILE A 36 0.86 -15.46 -0.60
CA ILE A 36 -0.06 -16.43 -1.22
C ILE A 36 0.21 -17.85 -0.67
N GLU A 37 1.46 -18.28 -0.61
CA GLU A 37 1.82 -19.61 -0.09
C GLU A 37 1.39 -19.79 1.38
N GLU A 38 1.51 -18.73 2.18
CA GLU A 38 1.18 -18.75 3.60
C GLU A 38 -0.33 -18.68 3.88
N ASN A 39 -1.08 -17.88 3.13
CA ASN A 39 -2.47 -17.53 3.47
C ASN A 39 -3.51 -18.00 2.43
N GLY A 40 -3.07 -18.39 1.24
CA GLY A 40 -3.92 -18.75 0.10
C GLY A 40 -4.23 -17.58 -0.83
N GLU A 41 -4.53 -17.88 -2.10
CA GLU A 41 -4.83 -16.88 -3.15
C GLU A 41 -6.12 -16.08 -2.94
N ASP A 42 -7.02 -16.57 -2.08
CA ASP A 42 -8.31 -15.93 -1.77
C ASP A 42 -8.30 -15.22 -0.41
N HIS A 43 -7.13 -15.14 0.25
CA HIS A 43 -7.02 -14.38 1.47
C HIS A 43 -7.19 -12.88 1.21
N ILE A 44 -8.05 -12.25 2.01
CA ILE A 44 -8.30 -10.81 1.95
C ILE A 44 -7.52 -10.12 3.06
N TYR A 45 -6.58 -9.27 2.67
CA TYR A 45 -5.84 -8.41 3.60
C TYR A 45 -6.59 -7.10 3.79
N THR A 46 -6.98 -6.77 5.02
CA THR A 46 -7.58 -5.47 5.33
C THR A 46 -6.57 -4.34 5.13
N ILE A 47 -6.98 -3.33 4.37
CA ILE A 47 -6.20 -2.11 4.16
C ILE A 47 -6.39 -1.23 5.39
N ARG A 48 -5.28 -0.86 6.03
CA ARG A 48 -5.27 0.04 7.19
C ARG A 48 -4.79 1.44 6.86
N GLY A 49 -4.08 1.59 5.75
CA GLY A 49 -3.68 2.87 5.23
C GLY A 49 -2.87 2.76 3.95
N CYS A 50 -2.79 3.85 3.21
CA CYS A 50 -2.03 3.95 1.98
C CYS A 50 -1.02 5.08 2.06
N TYR A 51 0.18 4.86 1.53
CA TYR A 51 1.27 5.83 1.62
C TYR A 51 1.96 5.97 0.27
N LEU A 52 2.20 7.21 -0.12
CA LEU A 52 3.00 7.55 -1.30
C LEU A 52 4.39 7.94 -0.83
N GLY A 53 5.39 7.44 -1.55
CA GLY A 53 6.79 7.72 -1.30
C GLY A 53 7.54 8.00 -2.59
N THR A 54 8.79 8.41 -2.40
CA THR A 54 9.78 8.50 -3.47
C THR A 54 11.04 7.81 -2.96
N ILE A 55 11.54 6.85 -3.73
CA ILE A 55 12.87 6.28 -3.50
C ILE A 55 13.85 7.03 -4.39
N ASP A 56 14.90 7.58 -3.78
CA ASP A 56 16.06 8.06 -4.52
C ASP A 56 16.82 6.83 -5.02
N ALA A 57 16.52 6.38 -6.23
CA ALA A 57 17.28 5.35 -6.89
C ALA A 57 18.68 5.90 -7.15
N ASP A 58 19.65 5.55 -6.28
CA ASP A 58 21.06 5.96 -6.29
C ASP A 58 21.29 7.17 -7.21
N ALA A 59 20.97 8.36 -6.68
CA ALA A 59 20.93 9.61 -7.45
C ALA A 59 22.24 9.90 -8.21
N SER A 60 23.34 9.21 -7.83
CA SER A 60 24.63 9.22 -8.50
C SER A 60 24.65 8.60 -9.91
N LYS A 61 23.71 7.71 -10.26
CA LYS A 61 23.72 6.97 -11.54
C LYS A 61 22.65 7.37 -12.54
N THR A 62 21.47 7.78 -12.08
CA THR A 62 20.34 8.07 -13.00
C THR A 62 19.64 9.39 -12.76
N GLY A 63 19.81 9.99 -11.57
CA GLY A 63 19.15 11.25 -11.18
C GLY A 63 17.60 11.21 -11.20
N LYS A 64 16.99 10.02 -11.34
CA LYS A 64 15.54 9.87 -11.44
C LYS A 64 14.97 9.39 -10.11
N GLN A 65 14.09 10.20 -9.53
CA GLN A 65 13.27 9.78 -8.39
C GLN A 65 12.24 8.76 -8.85
N GLN A 66 12.16 7.62 -8.17
CA GLN A 66 11.14 6.62 -8.43
C GLN A 66 9.98 6.82 -7.45
N LYS A 67 8.79 7.10 -8.01
CA LYS A 67 7.55 7.12 -7.23
C LYS A 67 7.24 5.70 -6.73
N THR A 68 6.88 5.59 -5.46
CA THR A 68 6.50 4.32 -4.82
C THR A 68 5.22 4.47 -4.04
N ALA A 69 4.51 3.35 -3.89
CA ALA A 69 3.30 3.30 -3.08
C ALA A 69 3.37 2.07 -2.16
N SER A 70 2.86 2.21 -0.95
CA SER A 70 2.73 1.12 0.01
C SER A 70 1.36 1.13 0.68
N ILE A 71 0.94 -0.06 1.10
CA ILE A 71 -0.27 -0.29 1.89
C ILE A 71 0.15 -0.79 3.26
N ALA A 72 -0.34 -0.18 4.33
CA ALA A 72 -0.27 -0.76 5.65
C ALA A 72 -1.41 -1.77 5.81
N ILE A 73 -1.06 -2.96 6.30
CA ILE A 73 -2.00 -3.95 6.83
C ILE A 73 -1.70 -4.16 8.32
N ASP A 74 -2.46 -5.01 9.00
CA ASP A 74 -2.32 -5.21 10.45
C ASP A 74 -0.91 -5.62 10.91
N THR A 75 -0.16 -6.31 10.05
CA THR A 75 1.12 -6.93 10.43
C THR A 75 2.36 -6.28 9.81
N THR A 76 2.21 -5.59 8.69
CA THR A 76 3.34 -5.15 7.86
C THR A 76 2.92 -4.07 6.85
N TYR A 77 3.90 -3.50 6.18
CA TYR A 77 3.69 -2.72 4.96
C TYR A 77 3.88 -3.60 3.72
N ILE A 78 3.05 -3.40 2.72
CA ILE A 78 3.13 -4.05 1.43
C ILE A 78 3.53 -3.02 0.37
N ASN A 79 4.64 -3.26 -0.32
CA ASN A 79 5.01 -2.45 -1.48
C ASN A 79 4.11 -2.81 -2.65
N VAL A 80 3.44 -1.80 -3.19
CA VAL A 80 2.51 -1.95 -4.29
C VAL A 80 3.28 -2.04 -5.62
N PRO A 81 2.91 -2.94 -6.54
CA PRO A 81 3.48 -2.98 -7.88
C PRO A 81 3.39 -1.61 -8.56
N SER A 82 4.45 -1.21 -9.27
CA SER A 82 4.59 0.16 -9.81
C SER A 82 3.44 0.59 -10.72
N PHE A 83 2.86 -0.33 -11.48
CA PHE A 83 1.72 -0.07 -12.37
C PHE A 83 0.41 0.23 -11.63
N GLN A 84 0.33 -0.01 -10.31
CA GLN A 84 -0.82 0.33 -9.46
C GLN A 84 -0.59 1.59 -8.63
N TYR A 85 0.51 2.32 -8.85
CA TYR A 85 0.79 3.57 -8.14
C TYR A 85 -0.36 4.57 -8.26
N GLU A 86 -0.89 4.77 -9.47
CA GLU A 86 -1.98 5.73 -9.73
C GLU A 86 -3.25 5.37 -8.97
N THR A 87 -3.53 4.08 -8.77
CA THR A 87 -4.65 3.61 -7.94
C THR A 87 -4.49 4.06 -6.49
N ILE A 88 -3.29 3.87 -5.93
CA ILE A 88 -3.00 4.29 -4.55
C ILE A 88 -2.99 5.82 -4.41
N GLU A 89 -2.48 6.52 -5.42
CA GLU A 89 -2.54 7.99 -5.49
C GLU A 89 -4.00 8.47 -5.50
N GLY A 90 -4.89 7.76 -6.19
CA GLY A 90 -6.34 7.98 -6.14
C GLY A 90 -6.91 7.83 -4.73
N PHE A 91 -6.59 6.74 -4.03
CA PHE A 91 -7.06 6.52 -2.65
C PHE A 91 -6.58 7.60 -1.68
N VAL A 92 -5.30 7.97 -1.73
CA VAL A 92 -4.71 8.96 -0.82
C VAL A 92 -5.26 10.37 -1.05
N ASN A 93 -5.81 10.67 -2.23
CA ASN A 93 -6.34 11.98 -2.60
C ASN A 93 -7.88 12.05 -2.61
N ASN A 94 -8.57 10.97 -2.22
CA ASN A 94 -10.03 10.90 -2.17
C ASN A 94 -10.50 10.68 -0.72
N GLN A 95 -11.27 11.62 -0.18
CA GLN A 95 -11.75 11.56 1.21
C GLN A 95 -12.68 10.37 1.46
N ASP A 96 -13.58 10.06 0.52
CA ASP A 96 -14.49 8.92 0.65
C ASP A 96 -13.72 7.59 0.72
N ALA A 97 -12.65 7.47 -0.08
CA ALA A 97 -11.77 6.29 -0.05
C ALA A 97 -11.00 6.21 1.28
N ILE A 98 -10.53 7.34 1.82
CA ILE A 98 -9.87 7.40 3.13
C ILE A 98 -10.82 6.96 4.25
N ASP A 99 -12.06 7.46 4.24
CA ASP A 99 -13.06 7.12 5.24
C ASP A 99 -13.44 5.63 5.16
N TYR A 100 -13.55 5.09 3.95
CA TYR A 100 -13.81 3.67 3.70
C TYR A 100 -12.67 2.74 4.14
N ILE A 101 -11.41 3.17 3.97
CA ILE A 101 -10.25 2.45 4.51
C ILE A 101 -10.24 2.52 6.05
N ASN A 102 -10.55 3.69 6.61
CA ASN A 102 -10.59 3.89 8.06
C ASN A 102 -11.70 3.08 8.75
N SER A 103 -12.81 2.77 8.07
CA SER A 103 -13.84 1.87 8.59
C SER A 103 -13.42 0.39 8.58
N GLY A 104 -12.30 0.05 7.93
CA GLY A 104 -11.86 -1.34 7.75
C GLY A 104 -12.66 -2.09 6.68
N SER A 105 -13.43 -1.38 5.85
CA SER A 105 -14.27 -1.96 4.79
C SER A 105 -13.50 -2.18 3.48
N ALA A 106 -12.24 -1.77 3.40
CA ALA A 106 -11.40 -1.96 2.22
C ALA A 106 -10.39 -3.10 2.43
N GLY A 107 -10.28 -3.98 1.43
CA GLY A 107 -9.32 -5.06 1.41
C GLY A 107 -8.63 -5.22 0.06
N PHE A 108 -7.69 -6.16 0.00
CA PHE A 108 -7.18 -6.67 -1.27
C PHE A 108 -6.84 -8.15 -1.19
N MET A 109 -6.91 -8.82 -2.33
CA MET A 109 -6.32 -10.14 -2.57
C MET A 109 -5.06 -10.00 -3.43
N ILE A 110 -4.14 -10.95 -3.30
CA ILE A 110 -2.98 -11.04 -4.19
C ILE A 110 -3.31 -12.07 -5.27
N LYS A 111 -3.24 -11.68 -6.53
CA LYS A 111 -3.40 -12.61 -7.67
C LYS A 111 -2.10 -12.70 -8.45
N SER A 112 -1.71 -13.93 -8.77
CA SER A 112 -0.61 -14.24 -9.67
C SER A 112 -1.07 -14.12 -11.13
N TYR A 113 -0.13 -13.80 -12.03
CA TYR A 113 -0.35 -13.88 -13.47
C TYR A 113 0.97 -14.18 -14.19
N GLU A 114 0.89 -14.91 -15.29
CA GLU A 114 2.05 -15.25 -16.10
C GLU A 114 2.27 -14.23 -17.21
N MET A 115 3.50 -13.75 -17.36
CA MET A 115 3.89 -12.90 -18.48
C MET A 115 5.30 -13.30 -18.93
N ARG A 116 5.46 -13.64 -20.21
CA ARG A 116 6.77 -14.04 -20.79
C ARG A 116 7.46 -15.21 -20.04
N GLY A 117 6.69 -16.11 -19.44
CA GLY A 117 7.21 -17.27 -18.71
C GLY A 117 7.73 -16.95 -17.30
N GLU A 118 7.40 -15.77 -16.78
CA GLU A 118 7.64 -15.40 -15.39
C GLU A 118 6.31 -15.10 -14.69
N THR A 119 6.23 -15.48 -13.41
CA THR A 119 5.10 -15.18 -12.53
C THR A 119 5.24 -13.77 -11.96
N TYR A 120 4.18 -12.99 -12.10
CA TYR A 120 4.04 -11.66 -11.54
C TYR A 120 2.84 -11.60 -10.61
N TYR A 121 2.77 -10.57 -9.78
CA TYR A 121 1.71 -10.39 -8.80
C TYR A 121 1.03 -9.04 -8.97
N LYS A 122 -0.28 -9.03 -8.72
CA LYS A 122 -1.09 -7.81 -8.66
C LYS A 122 -1.97 -7.84 -7.41
N LEU A 123 -2.31 -6.66 -6.91
CA LEU A 123 -3.30 -6.50 -5.86
C LEU A 123 -4.66 -6.30 -6.51
N VAL A 124 -5.65 -7.09 -6.10
CA VAL A 124 -7.05 -6.94 -6.50
C VAL A 124 -7.80 -6.37 -5.31
N PHE A 125 -8.17 -5.10 -5.39
CA PHE A 125 -8.91 -4.40 -4.34
C PHE A 125 -10.35 -4.90 -4.28
N VAL A 126 -10.84 -5.13 -3.07
CA VAL A 126 -12.18 -5.65 -2.79
C VAL A 126 -12.80 -4.92 -1.61
N ASP A 127 -14.12 -4.93 -1.59
CA ASP A 127 -14.91 -4.52 -0.43
C ASP A 127 -14.92 -5.66 0.59
N ILE A 128 -14.78 -5.33 1.87
CA ILE A 128 -14.95 -6.23 3.00
C ILE A 128 -16.34 -5.93 3.55
N ASP A 129 -17.29 -6.82 3.30
CA ASP A 129 -18.60 -6.75 3.93
C ASP A 129 -18.42 -6.86 5.45
N SER A 130 -18.80 -5.81 6.17
CA SER A 130 -18.78 -5.78 7.65
C SER A 130 -19.80 -6.72 8.29
N ASP A 131 -20.63 -7.39 7.49
CA ASP A 131 -21.75 -8.22 7.91
C ASP A 131 -21.43 -9.72 7.93
N ALA A 132 -20.17 -10.10 7.71
CA ALA A 132 -19.71 -11.46 8.01
C ALA A 132 -19.54 -11.60 9.54
N GLU A 133 -20.67 -11.83 10.23
CA GLU A 133 -20.68 -12.35 11.59
C GLU A 133 -19.74 -13.57 11.67
N ILE A 134 -18.76 -13.50 12.58
CA ILE A 134 -17.98 -14.67 13.03
C ILE A 134 -18.83 -15.44 14.03
#